data_AF-A0A1J3GYA7-F1
#
_entry.id   AF-A0A1J3GYA7-F1
#
_cell.length_a   1.000
_cell.length_b   1.000
_cell.length_c   1.000
_cell.angle_alpha   90.00
_cell.angle_beta   90.00
_cell.angle_gamma   90.00
#
_symmetry.space_group_name_H-M   'P 1'
#
loop_
_entity.id
_entity.type
_entity.pdbx_description
1 polymer ?
#
loop_
_entity_poly.entity_id
_entity_poly.type
_entity_poly.pdbx_seq_one_letter_code
_entity_poly.pdbx_strand_id
1 'polypeptide(L)'
;EVKFDGVLGLAFPTLAAAGTTTVWENMIQQNLITKHVFSMWLRPNMAETYEDPNGGEIVFGGYNESHFVGEHTYYPVMMTTTGESNDFWKIQMLPMYVGRQTNNV
;
A
#
# COMPACT_ATOMS: atom_id res chain seq x y z
N GLU A 1 -20.76 -4.00 9.89
CA GLU A 1 -20.33 -2.61 10.11
C GLU A 1 -18.86 -2.62 10.47
N VAL A 2 -18.02 -1.81 9.82
CA VAL A 2 -16.58 -1.74 10.13
C VAL A 2 -16.41 -0.69 11.21
N LYS A 3 -15.83 -1.06 12.36
CA LYS A 3 -15.58 -0.13 13.46
C LYS A 3 -14.25 0.62 13.24
N PHE A 4 -14.32 1.90 12.87
CA PHE A 4 -13.19 2.82 12.90
C PHE A 4 -13.68 4.26 13.02
N ASP A 5 -12.87 5.11 13.68
CA ASP A 5 -13.22 6.52 13.92
C ASP A 5 -12.67 7.46 12.83
N GLY A 6 -11.72 7.01 12.01
CA GLY A 6 -11.07 7.85 11.01
C GLY A 6 -10.22 7.11 10.00
N VAL A 7 -9.62 7.90 9.10
CA VAL A 7 -8.77 7.43 8.00
C VAL A 7 -7.40 8.09 8.10
N LEU A 8 -6.35 7.28 7.98
CA LEU A 8 -4.97 7.76 7.87
C LEU A 8 -4.53 7.71 6.40
N GLY A 9 -4.29 8.87 5.80
CA GLY A 9 -3.78 8.97 4.42
C GLY A 9 -2.28 8.66 4.34
N LEU A 10 -1.91 7.69 3.50
CA LEU A 10 -0.52 7.31 3.18
C LEU A 10 -0.15 7.61 1.72
N ALA A 11 -0.96 8.41 1.04
CA ALA A 11 -0.72 8.87 -0.32
C ALA A 11 0.25 10.06 -0.35
N PHE A 12 0.45 10.62 -1.54
CA PHE A 12 1.36 11.74 -1.74
C PHE A 12 0.79 13.04 -1.18
N PRO A 13 1.66 14.01 -0.83
CA PRO A 13 1.26 15.27 -0.19
C PRO A 13 0.39 16.15 -1.07
N THR A 14 0.50 15.99 -2.39
CA THR A 14 -0.34 16.67 -3.37
C THR A 14 -1.82 16.32 -3.24
N LEU A 15 -2.14 15.15 -2.67
CA LEU A 15 -3.50 14.75 -2.30
C LEU A 15 -3.92 15.14 -0.89
N ALA A 16 -3.02 15.67 -0.07
CA ALA A 16 -3.35 16.05 1.29
C ALA A 16 -4.32 17.24 1.29
N ALA A 17 -5.30 17.20 2.19
CA ALA A 17 -6.23 18.31 2.37
C ALA A 17 -5.43 19.60 2.67
N ALA A 18 -5.73 20.66 1.94
CA ALA A 18 -5.07 21.96 2.04
C ALA A 18 -3.53 21.92 1.88
N GLY A 19 -2.97 20.90 1.20
CA GLY A 19 -1.52 20.76 0.98
C GLY A 19 -0.73 20.55 2.27
N THR A 20 -1.36 19.95 3.28
CA THR A 20 -0.73 19.70 4.58
C THR A 20 0.34 18.61 4.49
N THR A 21 1.36 18.71 5.35
CA THR A 21 2.39 17.66 5.48
C THR A 21 1.75 16.36 5.97
N THR A 22 1.92 15.30 5.18
CA THR A 22 1.35 13.99 5.51
C THR A 22 2.06 13.36 6.71
N VAL A 23 1.43 12.37 7.36
CA VAL A 23 2.11 11.58 8.42
C VAL A 23 3.35 10.88 7.86
N TRP A 24 3.27 10.37 6.63
CA TRP A 24 4.39 9.74 5.94
C TRP A 24 5.57 10.70 5.73
N GLU A 25 5.33 11.89 5.22
CA GLU A 25 6.37 12.91 5.07
C GLU A 25 6.97 13.33 6.40
N ASN A 26 6.14 13.53 7.42
CA ASN A 26 6.63 13.90 8.75
C ASN A 26 7.62 12.87 9.30
N MET A 27 7.34 11.58 9.12
CA MET A 27 8.26 10.50 9.53
C MET A 27 9.60 10.57 8.79
N ILE A 28 9.58 10.88 7.48
CA ILE A 28 10.80 11.07 6.67
C ILE A 28 11.58 12.30 7.14
N GLN A 29 10.90 13.45 7.25
CA GLN A 29 11.51 14.73 7.61
C GLN A 29 12.14 14.71 9.00
N GLN A 30 11.53 13.99 9.94
CA GLN A 30 12.03 13.81 11.30
C GLN A 30 13.04 12.64 11.43
N ASN A 31 13.38 11.99 10.31
CA ASN A 31 14.32 10.87 10.26
C ASN A 31 13.95 9.72 11.22
N LEU A 32 12.65 9.41 11.34
CA LEU A 32 12.12 8.39 12.23
C LEU A 32 12.10 6.98 11.60
N ILE A 33 12.32 6.89 10.28
CA ILE A 33 12.31 5.64 9.52
C ILE A 33 13.63 5.45 8.79
N THR A 34 14.14 4.21 8.78
CA THR A 34 15.44 3.88 8.21
C THR A 34 15.40 3.69 6.69
N LYS A 35 14.28 3.18 6.17
CA LYS A 35 14.00 3.08 4.73
C LYS A 35 12.74 3.86 4.42
N HIS A 36 12.70 4.59 3.29
CA HIS A 36 11.50 5.30 2.85
C HIS A 36 10.50 4.36 2.17
N VAL A 37 10.13 3.28 2.88
CA VAL A 37 9.07 2.35 2.49
C VAL A 37 8.14 2.10 3.67
N PHE A 38 6.88 1.81 3.38
CA PHE A 38 5.96 1.17 4.31
C PHE A 38 5.44 -0.12 3.68
N SER A 39 5.10 -1.10 4.50
CA SER A 39 4.54 -2.38 4.05
C SER A 39 3.31 -2.73 4.86
N MET A 40 2.36 -3.39 4.22
CA MET A 40 1.15 -3.88 4.85
C MET A 40 1.05 -5.39 4.65
N TRP A 41 0.82 -6.11 5.73
CA TRP A 41 0.36 -7.48 5.69
C TRP A 41 -1.06 -7.53 6.26
N LEU A 42 -1.98 -8.08 5.50
CA LEU A 42 -3.38 -8.21 5.91
C LEU A 42 -3.72 -9.69 5.97
N ARG A 43 -4.25 -10.16 7.10
CA ARG A 43 -4.75 -11.52 7.15
C ARG A 43 -6.02 -11.62 6.31
N PRO A 44 -6.14 -12.63 5.43
CA PRO A 44 -7.43 -12.96 4.84
C PRO A 44 -8.40 -13.29 5.97
N ASN A 45 -9.59 -12.67 5.95
CA ASN A 45 -10.63 -13.03 6.90
C ASN A 45 -11.12 -14.46 6.58
N MET A 46 -10.57 -15.45 7.30
CA MET A 46 -10.96 -16.86 7.20
C MET A 46 -11.83 -17.31 8.38
N ALA A 47 -12.16 -16.42 9.33
CA ALA A 47 -12.92 -16.76 10.51
C ALA A 47 -14.41 -16.43 10.30
N GLU A 48 -15.28 -17.40 10.57
CA GLU A 48 -16.74 -17.20 10.66
C GLU A 48 -17.12 -16.24 11.81
N THR A 49 -16.20 -16.00 12.75
CA THR A 49 -16.37 -15.12 13.90
C THR A 49 -15.39 -13.96 13.85
N TYR A 50 -15.89 -12.75 14.13
CA TYR A 50 -15.15 -11.47 14.13
C TYR A 50 -14.15 -11.31 15.29
N GLU A 51 -13.65 -12.41 15.87
CA GLU A 51 -12.94 -12.41 17.14
C GLU A 51 -11.45 -12.82 17.06
N ASP A 52 -10.86 -12.95 15.87
CA ASP A 52 -9.39 -13.10 15.78
C ASP A 52 -8.72 -11.74 16.07
N PRO A 53 -7.92 -11.62 17.15
CA PRO A 53 -7.25 -10.36 17.50
C PRO A 53 -6.18 -9.93 16.49
N ASN A 54 -5.73 -10.81 15.58
CA ASN A 54 -4.65 -10.51 14.63
C ASN A 54 -5.18 -10.21 13.22
N GLY A 55 -5.61 -8.98 12.96
CA GLY A 55 -6.14 -8.56 11.65
C GLY A 55 -5.08 -8.28 10.57
N GLY A 56 -3.86 -7.91 10.97
CA GLY A 56 -2.79 -7.52 10.06
C GLY A 56 -1.68 -6.72 10.75
N GLU A 57 -0.70 -6.29 9.98
CA GLU A 57 0.46 -5.51 10.42
C GLU A 57 0.76 -4.40 9.39
N ILE A 58 1.10 -3.21 9.89
CA ILE A 58 1.73 -2.16 9.09
C ILE A 58 3.11 -1.87 9.66
N VAL A 59 4.12 -1.83 8.79
CA VAL A 59 5.51 -1.51 9.15
C VAL A 59 5.91 -0.24 8.41
N PHE A 60 6.37 0.78 9.15
CA PHE A 60 7.02 1.96 8.59
C PHE A 60 8.54 1.77 8.70
N GLY A 61 9.29 2.02 7.63
CA GLY A 61 10.75 1.88 7.64
C GLY A 61 11.28 0.52 7.15
N GLY A 62 10.41 -0.39 6.68
CA GLY A 62 10.82 -1.71 6.25
C GLY A 62 9.65 -2.63 5.94
N TYR A 63 9.90 -3.93 6.01
CA TYR A 63 8.92 -5.00 5.89
C TYR A 63 9.29 -6.14 6.83
N ASN A 64 8.30 -6.92 7.23
CA ASN A 64 8.49 -8.11 8.05
C ASN A 64 8.61 -9.36 7.18
N GLU A 65 9.80 -9.94 7.13
CA GLU A 65 10.13 -11.12 6.30
C GLU A 65 9.35 -12.38 6.69
N SER A 66 8.72 -12.41 7.87
CA SER A 66 7.85 -13.54 8.27
C SER A 66 6.47 -13.55 7.58
N HIS A 67 6.12 -12.47 6.87
CA HIS A 67 4.79 -12.27 6.29
C HIS A 67 4.70 -12.48 4.77
N PHE A 68 5.80 -12.87 4.12
CA PHE A 68 5.83 -13.23 2.70
C PHE A 68 6.88 -14.31 2.43
N VAL A 69 6.83 -14.92 1.24
CA VAL A 69 7.81 -15.91 0.78
C VAL A 69 8.35 -15.46 -0.57
N GLY A 70 9.66 -15.58 -0.76
CA GLY A 70 10.33 -15.15 -2.00
C GLY A 70 10.52 -13.63 -2.05
N GLU A 71 10.71 -13.11 -3.27
CA GLU A 71 11.05 -11.71 -3.51
C GLU A 71 9.83 -10.89 -3.93
N HIS A 72 9.82 -9.61 -3.54
CA HIS A 72 8.83 -8.66 -4.04
C HIS A 72 9.06 -8.35 -5.52
N THR A 73 7.97 -8.26 -6.29
CA THR A 73 8.03 -7.71 -7.64
C THR A 73 7.67 -6.23 -7.59
N TYR A 74 8.59 -5.37 -8.04
CA TYR A 74 8.42 -3.92 -8.04
C TYR A 74 8.06 -3.39 -9.42
N TYR A 75 7.11 -2.46 -9.45
CA TYR A 75 6.74 -1.70 -10.65
C TYR A 75 6.91 -0.22 -10.37
N PRO A 76 7.37 0.57 -11.36
CA PRO A 76 7.48 2.01 -11.19
C PRO A 76 6.08 2.62 -11.00
N VAL A 77 5.98 3.57 -10.06
CA VAL A 77 4.78 4.39 -9.90
C VAL A 77 4.61 5.24 -11.17
N MET A 78 3.43 5.18 -11.77
CA MET A 78 3.09 5.95 -12.96
C MET A 78 3.03 7.45 -12.62
N MET A 79 3.90 8.22 -13.24
CA MET A 79 3.83 9.68 -13.25
C MET A 79 2.85 10.12 -14.33
N THR A 80 1.93 11.02 -14.00
CA THR A 80 1.04 11.65 -14.98
C THR A 80 1.82 12.75 -15.71
N THR A 81 2.15 12.51 -16.99
CA THR A 81 2.95 13.41 -17.84
C THR A 81 2.24 14.72 -18.21
N THR A 82 1.01 14.93 -17.76
CA THR A 82 0.13 16.03 -18.18
C THR A 82 0.07 17.22 -17.22
N GLY A 83 1.02 17.35 -16.29
CA GLY A 83 1.00 18.45 -15.30
C GLY A 83 -0.04 18.26 -14.19
N GLU A 84 -0.66 17.08 -14.14
CA GLU A 84 -1.44 16.61 -13.00
C GLU A 84 -0.50 15.91 -12.02
N SER A 85 -0.68 16.20 -10.75
CA SER A 85 0.21 15.87 -9.64
C SER A 85 0.43 14.36 -9.45
N ASN A 86 1.59 14.01 -8.87
CA ASN A 86 1.98 12.64 -8.51
C ASN A 86 1.12 12.11 -7.36
N ASP A 87 -0.14 11.82 -7.63
CA ASP A 87 -1.14 11.79 -6.57
C ASP A 87 -1.33 10.42 -5.92
N PHE A 88 -1.21 9.35 -6.72
CA PHE A 88 -1.62 8.02 -6.30
C PHE A 88 -0.49 7.00 -6.41
N TRP A 89 -0.54 5.98 -5.55
CA TRP A 89 0.21 4.73 -5.70
C TRP A 89 -0.34 3.93 -6.90
N LYS A 90 -0.13 4.45 -8.11
CA LYS A 90 -0.67 3.92 -9.37
C LYS A 90 0.42 3.20 -10.14
N ILE A 91 0.13 2.01 -10.64
CA ILE A 91 1.03 1.21 -11.49
C ILE A 91 0.35 0.85 -12.80
N GLN A 92 1.14 0.61 -13.85
CA GLN A 92 0.62 0.08 -15.10
C GLN A 92 0.33 -1.41 -14.93
N MET A 93 -0.91 -1.83 -15.25
CA MET A 93 -1.30 -3.23 -15.23
C MET A 93 -1.25 -3.84 -16.63
N LEU A 94 -0.74 -5.08 -16.69
CA LEU A 94 -0.85 -5.95 -17.86
C LEU A 94 -2.28 -6.50 -18.00
N PRO A 95 -2.63 -7.13 -19.15
CA PRO A 95 -3.96 -7.70 -19.35
C PRO A 95 -4.37 -8.62 -18.21
N MET A 96 -5.61 -8.43 -17.75
CA MET A 96 -6.24 -9.33 -16.79
C MET A 96 -6.87 -10.50 -17.53
N TYR A 97 -6.70 -11.69 -16.98
CA TYR A 97 -7.21 -12.92 -17.55
C TYR A 97 -8.26 -13.53 -16.64
N VAL A 98 -9.33 -14.08 -17.22
CA VAL A 98 -10.42 -14.74 -16.48
C VAL A 98 -10.54 -16.19 -16.95
N GLY A 99 -10.46 -17.13 -16.01
CA GLY A 99 -10.61 -18.56 -16.28
C GLY A 99 -9.43 -19.18 -17.05
N ARG A 100 -9.68 -20.34 -17.67
CA ARG A 100 -8.64 -21.09 -18.38
C ARG A 100 -8.29 -20.39 -19.69
N GLN A 101 -7.10 -19.82 -19.72
CA GLN A 101 -6.46 -19.43 -20.97
C GLN A 101 -5.76 -20.68 -21.56
N THR A 102 -6.40 -21.34 -22.52
CA THR A 102 -5.68 -22.26 -23.40
C THR A 102 -4.86 -21.40 -24.36
N ASN A 103 -3.62 -21.10 -23.97
CA ASN A 103 -2.62 -20.67 -24.92
C ASN A 103 -2.30 -21.89 -25.80
N ASN A 104 -2.96 -21.98 -26.95
CA ASN A 104 -2.47 -22.79 -28.05
C ASN A 104 -1.24 -22.06 -28.60
N VAL A 105 -0.07 -22.39 -28.06
CA VAL A 105 1.21 -22.18 -28.74
C VAL A 105 1.65 -23.52 -29.28
#